data_AF-A0A815PTJ3-F1
#
_entry.id   AF-A0A815PTJ3-F1
#
_cell.length_a   1.000
_cell.length_b   1.000
_cell.length_c   1.000
_cell.angle_alpha   90.00
_cell.angle_beta   90.00
_cell.angle_gamma   90.00
#
_symmetry.space_group_name_H-M   'P 1'
#
loop_
_entity.id
_entity.type
_entity.pdbx_description
1 polymer ?
#
loop_
_entity_poly.entity_id
_entity_poly.type
_entity_poly.pdbx_seq_one_letter_code
_entity_poly.pdbx_strand_id
1 'polypeptide(L)'
;MSLLDISQQLTIYIGLFLLIFGLLGNSLNVVVFSSTHTYRTTPCTFYFLISSIANIGFLLINLTSRVVSVGFDFDLSRTSVHWCRARQYFIGVFSLISFTCSS
;
A
#
# COMPACT_ATOMS: atom_id res chain seq x y z
N MET A 1 1.53 12.87 -28.80
CA MET A 1 1.51 12.44 -27.38
C MET A 1 0.23 12.93 -26.77
N SER A 2 -0.64 12.01 -26.38
CA SER A 2 -1.91 12.33 -25.73
C SER A 2 -1.71 12.53 -24.23
N LEU A 3 -2.61 13.25 -23.57
CA LEU A 3 -2.60 13.41 -22.10
C LEU A 3 -2.64 12.05 -21.36
N LEU A 4 -3.25 11.04 -21.98
CA LEU A 4 -3.33 9.69 -21.45
C LEU A 4 -1.96 9.02 -21.38
N ASP A 5 -1.13 9.15 -22.43
CA ASP A 5 0.22 8.57 -22.48
C ASP A 5 1.12 9.11 -21.36
N ILE A 6 1.04 10.42 -21.10
CA ILE A 6 1.81 11.07 -20.04
C ILE A 6 1.34 10.57 -18.67
N SER A 7 0.02 10.46 -18.46
CA SER A 7 -0.55 9.99 -17.19
C SER A 7 -0.19 8.52 -16.90
N GLN A 8 -0.11 7.69 -17.95
CA GLN A 8 0.31 6.29 -17.86
C GLN A 8 1.77 6.18 -17.45
N GLN A 9 2.67 6.88 -18.15
CA GLN A 9 4.09 6.89 -17.82
C GLN A 9 4.33 7.40 -16.39
N LEU A 10 3.66 8.49 -16.01
CA LEU A 10 3.76 9.04 -14.66
C LEU A 10 3.30 8.03 -13.60
N THR A 11 2.18 7.35 -13.83
CA THR A 11 1.64 6.33 -12.91
C THR A 11 2.59 5.15 -12.76
N ILE A 12 3.24 4.72 -13.85
CA ILE A 12 4.21 3.62 -13.81
C ILE A 12 5.48 4.06 -13.07
N TYR A 13 6.13 5.15 -13.49
CA TYR A 13 7.40 5.57 -12.88
C TYR A 13 7.23 5.99 -11.41
N ILE A 14 6.26 6.86 -11.12
CA ILE A 14 6.01 7.31 -9.74
C ILE A 14 5.44 6.16 -8.90
N GLY A 15 4.53 5.35 -9.47
CA GLY A 15 3.95 4.22 -8.75
C GLY A 15 5.00 3.18 -8.36
N LEU A 16 5.92 2.84 -9.27
CA LEU A 16 6.99 1.88 -8.99
C LEU A 16 8.00 2.44 -7.99
N PHE A 17 8.35 3.73 -8.10
CA PHE A 17 9.17 4.42 -7.10
C PHE A 17 8.52 4.38 -5.70
N LEU A 18 7.24 4.78 -5.60
CA LEU A 18 6.50 4.76 -4.34
C LEU A 18 6.35 3.34 -3.77
N LEU A 19 6.20 2.33 -4.63
CA LEU A 19 6.10 0.94 -4.21
C LEU A 19 7.41 0.47 -3.58
N ILE A 20 8.56 0.73 -4.20
CA ILE A 20 9.87 0.34 -3.68
C ILE A 20 10.16 1.07 -2.37
N PHE A 21 10.13 2.40 -2.38
CA PHE A 21 10.47 3.19 -1.19
C PHE A 21 9.45 3.02 -0.07
N GLY A 22 8.16 2.90 -0.41
CA GLY A 22 7.09 2.65 0.55
C GLY A 22 7.20 1.29 1.21
N LEU A 23 7.53 0.23 0.46
CA LEU A 23 7.76 -1.10 1.04
C LEU A 23 9.01 -1.10 1.91
N LEU A 24 10.12 -0.54 1.45
CA LEU A 24 11.36 -0.48 2.22
C LEU A 24 11.16 0.29 3.53
N GLY A 25 10.59 1.49 3.46
CA GLY A 25 10.37 2.34 4.64
C GLY A 25 9.43 1.69 5.67
N ASN A 26 8.28 1.16 5.24
CA ASN A 26 7.37 0.50 6.18
C ASN A 26 7.95 -0.82 6.71
N SER A 27 8.72 -1.56 5.91
CA SER A 27 9.37 -2.80 6.38
C SER A 27 10.41 -2.50 7.45
N LEU A 28 11.22 -1.45 7.27
CA LEU A 28 12.17 -0.99 8.28
C LEU A 28 11.45 -0.57 9.56
N ASN A 29 10.33 0.16 9.47
CA ASN A 29 9.52 0.52 10.63
C ASN A 29 9.02 -0.74 11.38
N VAL A 30 8.50 -1.74 10.66
CA VAL A 30 8.06 -3.00 11.26
C VAL A 30 9.21 -3.73 11.94
N VAL A 31 10.39 -3.80 11.31
CA VAL A 31 11.58 -4.44 11.89
C VAL A 31 12.03 -3.72 13.16
N VAL A 32 12.14 -2.40 13.14
CA VAL A 32 12.58 -1.59 14.29
C VAL A 32 11.61 -1.76 15.46
N PHE A 33 10.31 -1.54 15.22
CA PHE A 33 9.29 -1.63 16.26
C PHE A 33 9.07 -3.07 16.76
N SER A 34 9.32 -4.09 15.94
CA SER A 34 9.25 -5.49 16.36
C SER A 34 10.49 -5.94 17.14
N SER A 35 11.67 -5.42 16.78
CA SER A 35 12.95 -5.85 17.35
C SER A 35 13.22 -5.32 18.75
N THR A 36 12.71 -4.14 19.11
CA THR A 36 13.01 -3.54 20.43
C THR A 36 11.90 -3.87 21.42
N HIS A 37 12.21 -4.73 22.40
CA HIS A 37 11.26 -5.14 23.45
C HIS A 37 10.71 -3.94 24.25
N THR A 38 11.51 -2.88 24.41
CA THR A 38 11.14 -1.64 25.10
C THR A 38 10.00 -0.89 24.41
N TYR A 39 9.90 -0.92 23.08
CA TYR A 39 8.86 -0.21 22.34
C TYR A 39 7.46 -0.84 22.44
N ARG A 40 7.36 -2.09 22.91
CA ARG A 40 6.05 -2.73 23.18
C ARG A 40 5.35 -2.21 24.43
N THR A 41 6.01 -1.35 25.21
CA THR A 41 5.43 -0.78 26.44
C THR A 41 4.61 0.48 26.18
N THR A 42 4.83 1.15 25.04
CA THR A 42 4.15 2.41 24.69
C THR A 42 3.04 2.16 23.67
N PRO A 43 1.79 2.53 23.96
CA PRO A 43 0.66 2.28 23.06
C PRO A 43 0.82 2.97 21.71
N CYS A 44 1.44 4.15 21.68
CA CYS A 44 1.73 4.89 20.44
C CYS A 44 2.58 4.06 19.46
N THR A 45 3.60 3.36 19.95
CA THR A 45 4.49 2.57 19.10
C THR A 45 3.79 1.33 18.54
N PHE A 46 2.86 0.76 19.31
CA PHE A 46 2.01 -0.32 18.84
C PHE A 46 1.06 0.13 17.71
N TYR A 47 0.43 1.31 17.85
CA TYR A 47 -0.38 1.88 16.77
C TYR A 47 0.45 2.17 15.51
N PHE A 48 1.66 2.70 15.67
CA PHE A 48 2.58 2.92 14.55
C PHE A 48 2.99 1.63 13.83
N LEU A 49 3.18 0.54 14.57
CA LEU A 49 3.45 -0.78 13.99
C LEU A 49 2.25 -1.30 13.20
N ILE A 50 1.03 -1.18 13.73
CA ILE A 50 -0.20 -1.56 13.02
C ILE A 50 -0.38 -0.71 11.75
N SER A 51 -0.18 0.60 11.84
CA SER A 51 -0.25 1.52 10.69
C SER A 51 0.78 1.16 9.61
N SER A 52 2.00 0.81 10.02
CA SER A 52 3.05 0.38 9.07
C SER A 52 2.68 -0.91 8.34
N ILE A 53 2.10 -1.90 9.05
CA ILE A 53 1.62 -3.16 8.44
C ILE A 53 0.44 -2.89 7.49
N ALA A 54 -0.52 -2.06 7.90
CA ALA A 54 -1.66 -1.69 7.07
C ALA A 54 -1.22 -0.94 5.80
N ASN A 55 -0.24 -0.05 5.90
CA ASN A 55 0.34 0.65 4.75
C ASN A 55 1.04 -0.31 3.78
N ILE A 56 1.74 -1.34 4.26
CA ILE A 56 2.31 -2.38 3.38
C ILE A 56 1.20 -3.10 2.62
N GLY A 57 0.15 -3.53 3.32
CA GLY A 57 -1.01 -4.19 2.70
C GLY A 57 -1.69 -3.30 1.66
N PHE A 58 -1.87 -2.01 1.98
CA PHE A 58 -2.43 -1.03 1.06
C PHE A 58 -1.58 -0.85 -0.20
N LEU A 59 -0.27 -0.71 -0.07
CA LEU A 59 0.64 -0.58 -1.21
C LEU A 59 0.60 -1.84 -2.09
N LEU A 60 0.65 -3.03 -1.49
CA LEU A 60 0.62 -4.30 -2.21
C LEU A 60 -0.68 -4.54 -2.98
N ILE A 61 -1.83 -4.15 -2.42
CA ILE A 61 -3.12 -4.40 -3.08
C ILE A 61 -3.49 -3.26 -4.02
N ASN A 62 -3.36 -2.00 -3.59
CA ASN A 62 -3.83 -0.86 -4.37
C ASN A 62 -2.85 -0.50 -5.49
N LEU A 63 -1.60 -0.24 -5.12
CA LEU A 63 -0.59 0.30 -6.03
C LEU A 63 -0.13 -0.76 -7.03
N THR A 64 0.12 -2.00 -6.59
CA THR A 64 0.43 -3.12 -7.50
C THR A 64 -0.69 -3.35 -8.50
N SER A 65 -1.96 -3.40 -8.07
CA SER A 65 -3.08 -3.58 -8.99
C SER A 65 -3.15 -2.45 -10.03
N ARG A 66 -2.82 -1.22 -9.63
CA ARG A 66 -2.82 -0.05 -10.51
C ARG A 66 -1.66 -0.09 -11.51
N VAL A 67 -0.46 -0.46 -11.07
CA VAL A 67 0.71 -0.62 -11.94
C VAL A 67 0.50 -1.76 -12.93
N VAL A 68 -0.11 -2.87 -12.52
CA VAL A 68 -0.41 -4.01 -13.42
C VAL A 68 -1.46 -3.64 -14.46
N SER A 69 -2.56 -3.00 -14.05
CA SER A 69 -3.62 -2.54 -14.96
C SER A 69 -3.08 -1.53 -15.99
N VAL A 70 -2.31 -0.54 -15.54
CA VAL A 70 -1.81 0.55 -16.39
C VAL A 70 -0.56 0.18 -17.19
N GLY A 71 0.28 -0.72 -16.68
CA GLY A 71 1.55 -1.12 -17.30
C GLY A 71 1.45 -2.33 -18.24
N PHE A 72 0.54 -3.26 -17.96
CA PHE A 72 0.40 -4.51 -18.72
C PHE A 72 -0.95 -4.65 -19.45
N ASP A 73 -1.80 -3.60 -19.41
CA ASP A 73 -3.18 -3.60 -19.93
C ASP A 73 -4.04 -4.75 -19.37
N PHE A 74 -3.61 -5.34 -18.24
CA PHE A 74 -4.22 -6.52 -17.66
C PHE A 74 -5.08 -6.13 -16.44
N ASP A 75 -6.37 -5.94 -16.67
CA ASP A 75 -7.32 -5.61 -15.62
C ASP A 75 -7.75 -6.86 -14.83
N LEU A 76 -7.02 -7.20 -13.76
CA LEU A 76 -7.45 -8.26 -12.81
C LEU A 76 -8.87 -8.03 -12.25
N SER A 77 -9.29 -6.77 -12.19
CA SER A 77 -10.64 -6.37 -11.77
C SER A 77 -11.73 -6.80 -12.76
N ARG A 78 -11.39 -6.90 -14.06
CA ARG A 78 -12.29 -7.45 -15.09
C ARG A 78 -12.24 -8.98 -15.12
N THR A 79 -11.08 -9.56 -14.81
CA THR A 79 -10.89 -11.02 -14.83
C THR A 79 -11.63 -11.73 -13.69
N SER A 80 -11.77 -11.11 -12.52
CA SER A 80 -12.55 -11.71 -11.43
C SER A 80 -13.28 -10.70 -10.53
N VAL A 81 -14.60 -10.89 -10.42
CA VAL A 81 -15.48 -10.08 -9.55
C VAL A 81 -15.08 -10.22 -8.07
N HIS A 82 -14.63 -11.42 -7.67
CA HIS A 82 -14.15 -11.67 -6.32
C HIS A 82 -12.93 -10.81 -5.97
N TRP A 83 -11.94 -10.70 -6.86
CA TRP A 83 -10.77 -9.84 -6.64
C TRP A 83 -11.14 -8.37 -6.59
N CYS A 84 -12.02 -7.93 -7.50
CA CYS A 84 -12.51 -6.54 -7.52
C CYS A 84 -13.17 -6.15 -6.18
N ARG A 85 -14.06 -7.02 -5.65
CA ARG A 85 -14.75 -6.77 -4.37
C ARG A 85 -13.81 -6.84 -3.17
N ALA A 86 -12.91 -7.83 -3.14
CA ALA A 86 -11.90 -7.95 -2.09
C ALA A 86 -10.97 -6.74 -2.07
N ARG A 87 -10.50 -6.28 -3.24
CA ARG A 87 -9.66 -5.08 -3.38
C ARG A 87 -10.33 -3.85 -2.78
N GLN A 88 -11.59 -3.58 -3.11
CA GLN A 88 -12.33 -2.42 -2.57
C GLN A 88 -12.43 -2.49 -1.03
N TYR A 89 -12.74 -3.68 -0.50
CA TYR A 89 -12.79 -3.91 0.94
C TYR A 89 -11.44 -3.64 1.61
N PHE A 90 -10.36 -4.26 1.12
CA PHE A 90 -9.02 -4.09 1.70
C PHE A 90 -8.52 -2.65 1.62
N ILE A 91 -8.79 -1.96 0.51
CA ILE A 91 -8.45 -0.53 0.36
C ILE A 91 -9.13 0.29 1.46
N GLY A 92 -10.44 0.12 1.65
CA GLY A 92 -11.18 0.85 2.68
C GLY A 92 -10.66 0.55 4.09
N VAL A 93 -10.49 -0.73 4.41
CA VAL A 93 -10.02 -1.17 5.74
C VAL A 93 -8.61 -0.67 6.04
N PHE A 94 -7.66 -0.87 5.12
CA PHE A 94 -6.27 -0.44 5.37
C PHE A 94 -6.14 1.07 5.45
N SER A 95 -6.87 1.83 4.62
CA SER A 95 -6.87 3.29 4.73
C SER A 95 -7.41 3.76 6.08
N LEU A 96 -8.54 3.20 6.53
CA LEU A 96 -9.13 3.57 7.83
C LEU A 96 -8.19 3.24 8.99
N ILE A 97 -7.57 2.06 8.98
CA ILE A 97 -6.58 1.66 9.99
C ILE A 97 -5.41 2.64 10.02
N SER A 98 -4.82 2.96 8.87
CA SER A 98 -3.72 3.92 8.78
C SER A 98 -4.11 5.31 9.31
N PHE A 99 -5.33 5.78 9.04
CA PHE A 99 -5.83 7.05 9.57
C PHE A 99 -6.01 7.00 11.09
N THR A 100 -6.64 5.96 11.63
CA THR A 100 -6.91 5.86 13.07
C THR A 100 -5.68 5.59 13.92
N CYS A 101 -4.67 4.92 13.35
CA CYS A 101 -3.45 4.54 14.07
C CYS A 101 -2.32 5.56 13.91
N SER A 102 -2.51 6.60 13.09
CA SER A 102 -1.54 7.69 12.90
C SER A 102 -1.97 9.01 13.55
N SER A 103 -3.17 9.07 14.13
CA SER A 103 -3.72 10.19 14.91
C SER A 103 -3.45 10.03 16.40
#